data_AF-A0A5N7CT69-F1
#
_entry.id   AF-A0A5N7CT69-F1
#
_cell.length_a   1.000
_cell.length_b   1.000
_cell.length_c   1.000
_cell.angle_alpha   90.00
_cell.angle_beta   90.00
_cell.angle_gamma   90.00
#
_symmetry.space_group_name_H-M   'P 1'
#
loop_
_entity.id
_entity.type
_entity.pdbx_description
1 polymer ?
#
loop_
_entity_poly.entity_id
_entity_poly.type
_entity_poly.pdbx_seq_one_letter_code
_entity_poly.pdbx_strand_id
1 'polypeptide(L)'
;MHQFPRRSLDPITEEITPVDHEILRHGGTSSSIERLPSRLQRSKRASTDIRQQLEDLVYDASYLRAELQWQKESKQALLQFHEDMFRIFHTIEDMLVQVAARLRDSEQRYFEVLGFEAHGGNDGGMI
;
A
#
# COMPACT_ATOMS: atom_id res chain seq x y z
N MET A 1 39.45 -41.03 -10.96
CA MET A 1 38.40 -40.00 -11.11
C MET A 1 37.64 -39.92 -9.80
N HIS A 2 37.85 -38.87 -9.01
CA HIS A 2 37.08 -38.68 -7.77
C HIS A 2 35.69 -38.17 -8.12
N GLN A 3 34.66 -39.00 -7.92
CA GLN A 3 33.28 -38.56 -7.99
C GLN A 3 32.95 -37.79 -6.71
N PHE A 4 32.73 -36.48 -6.84
CA PHE A 4 32.23 -35.67 -5.74
C PHE A 4 30.77 -36.04 -5.46
N PRO A 5 30.38 -36.24 -4.19
CA PRO A 5 28.99 -36.50 -3.84
C PRO A 5 28.12 -35.32 -4.25
N ARG A 6 26.99 -35.59 -4.92
CA ARG A 6 25.99 -34.58 -5.26
C ARG A 6 25.33 -34.09 -3.98
N ARG A 7 25.88 -33.03 -3.40
CA ARG A 7 25.26 -32.31 -2.30
C ARG A 7 24.10 -31.50 -2.87
N SER A 8 22.87 -31.87 -2.52
CA SER A 8 21.72 -30.98 -2.77
C SER A 8 21.97 -29.70 -1.99
N LEU A 9 21.97 -28.56 -2.67
CA LEU A 9 22.02 -27.27 -1.99
C LEU A 9 20.69 -27.08 -1.26
N ASP A 10 20.74 -26.59 -0.01
CA ASP A 10 19.54 -26.26 0.73
C ASP A 10 18.75 -25.17 -0.03
N PRO A 11 17.40 -25.26 -0.07
CA PRO A 11 16.58 -24.21 -0.66
C PRO A 11 16.78 -22.93 0.14
N ILE A 12 17.45 -21.95 -0.47
CA ILE A 12 17.62 -20.62 0.10
C ILE A 12 16.30 -19.89 -0.14
N THR A 13 15.71 -19.35 0.93
CA THR A 13 14.47 -18.58 0.89
C THR A 13 14.60 -17.49 -0.16
N GLU A 14 13.75 -17.56 -1.20
CA GLU A 14 13.82 -16.75 -2.42
C GLU A 14 13.34 -15.30 -2.20
N GLU A 15 13.83 -14.62 -1.16
CA GLU A 15 13.41 -13.25 -0.89
C GLU A 15 14.42 -12.26 -1.45
N ILE A 16 14.06 -11.61 -2.55
CA ILE A 16 14.71 -10.39 -3.01
C ILE A 16 14.46 -9.33 -1.95
N THR A 17 15.54 -8.83 -1.33
CA THR A 17 15.43 -7.80 -0.31
C THR A 17 15.47 -6.39 -0.92
N PRO A 18 14.97 -5.36 -0.22
CA PRO A 18 15.09 -3.96 -0.67
C PRO A 18 16.55 -3.55 -0.92
N VAL A 19 17.51 -4.12 -0.18
CA VAL A 19 18.94 -3.91 -0.36
C VAL A 19 19.42 -4.45 -1.72
N ASP A 20 18.90 -5.60 -2.14
CA ASP A 20 19.18 -6.15 -3.46
C ASP A 20 18.71 -5.20 -4.57
N HIS A 21 17.54 -4.58 -4.39
CA HIS A 21 17.04 -3.56 -5.33
C HIS A 21 17.95 -2.33 -5.41
N GLU A 22 18.50 -1.85 -4.29
CA GLU A 22 19.47 -0.74 -4.30
C GLU A 22 20.76 -1.13 -5.02
N ILE A 23 21.30 -2.32 -4.74
CA ILE A 23 22.49 -2.86 -5.42
C ILE A 23 22.26 -2.90 -6.93
N LEU A 24 21.09 -3.37 -7.37
CA LEU A 24 20.73 -3.42 -8.79
C LEU A 24 20.62 -2.04 -9.43
N ARG A 25 20.08 -1.04 -8.72
CA ARG A 25 19.98 0.35 -9.23
C ARG A 25 21.36 0.98 -9.47
N HIS A 26 22.37 0.57 -8.72
CA HIS A 26 23.75 1.01 -8.89
C HIS A 26 24.55 0.14 -9.88
N GLY A 27 23.90 -0.79 -10.59
CA GLY A 27 24.54 -1.67 -11.57
C GLY A 27 25.30 -2.84 -10.96
N GLY A 28 25.19 -3.05 -9.65
CA GLY A 28 25.74 -4.23 -8.98
C GLY A 28 24.81 -5.43 -9.09
N THR A 29 25.33 -6.61 -8.74
CA THR A 29 24.56 -7.85 -8.62
C THR A 29 24.83 -8.47 -7.26
N SER A 30 23.77 -8.96 -6.60
CA SER A 30 23.89 -9.76 -5.39
C SER A 30 23.68 -11.24 -5.70
N SER A 31 24.15 -12.11 -4.81
CA SER A 31 23.96 -13.56 -4.99
C SER A 31 22.48 -13.96 -5.03
N SER A 32 21.61 -13.23 -4.35
CA SER A 32 20.15 -13.41 -4.40
C SER A 32 19.61 -13.07 -5.79
N ILE A 33 20.08 -11.97 -6.39
CA ILE A 33 19.69 -11.55 -7.76
C ILE A 33 20.18 -12.55 -8.81
N GLU A 34 21.43 -13.00 -8.73
CA GLU A 34 22.03 -13.90 -9.72
C GLU A 34 21.42 -15.30 -9.71
N ARG A 35 20.89 -15.72 -8.56
CA ARG A 35 20.21 -17.01 -8.38
C ARG A 35 18.75 -16.99 -8.83
N LEU A 36 18.20 -15.83 -9.19
CA LEU A 36 16.84 -15.75 -9.72
C LEU A 36 16.70 -16.69 -10.93
N PRO A 37 15.62 -17.49 -11.02
CA PRO A 37 15.42 -18.42 -12.13
C PRO A 37 15.52 -17.75 -13.50
N SER A 38 15.07 -16.49 -13.63
CA SER A 38 15.21 -15.68 -14.84
C SER A 38 16.67 -15.36 -15.18
N ARG A 39 17.51 -15.04 -14.20
CA ARG A 39 18.95 -14.76 -14.37
C ARG A 39 19.75 -16.02 -14.63
N LEU A 40 19.43 -17.11 -13.93
CA LEU A 40 20.00 -18.44 -14.19
C LEU A 40 19.60 -18.99 -15.57
N GLN A 41 18.37 -18.75 -16.00
CA GLN A 41 17.95 -19.11 -17.36
C GLN A 41 18.67 -18.23 -18.39
N ARG A 42 18.81 -16.93 -18.15
CA ARG A 42 19.54 -16.02 -19.06
C ARG A 42 21.03 -16.34 -19.14
N SER A 43 21.68 -16.72 -18.03
CA SER A 43 23.10 -17.14 -18.04
C SER A 43 23.28 -18.49 -18.75
N LYS A 44 22.35 -19.42 -18.56
CA LYS A 44 22.35 -20.73 -19.27
C LYS A 44 21.98 -20.60 -20.75
N ARG A 45 21.13 -19.63 -21.10
CA ARG A 45 20.70 -19.29 -22.45
C ARG A 45 21.46 -18.07 -23.00
N ALA A 46 22.73 -17.88 -22.62
CA ALA A 46 23.60 -16.92 -23.29
C ALA A 46 23.82 -17.40 -24.74
N SER A 47 22.79 -17.27 -25.57
CA SER A 47 22.81 -17.65 -26.97
C SER A 47 23.69 -16.63 -27.66
N THR A 48 24.68 -17.14 -28.38
CA THR A 48 25.59 -16.37 -29.24
C THR A 48 24.88 -15.76 -30.45
N ASP A 49 23.59 -16.06 -30.67
CA ASP A 49 22.79 -15.55 -31.78
C ASP A 49 22.10 -14.21 -31.44
N ILE A 50 22.45 -13.18 -32.20
CA ILE A 50 21.99 -11.79 -32.04
C ILE A 50 20.47 -11.67 -32.24
N ARG A 51 19.87 -12.53 -33.08
CA ARG A 51 18.42 -12.51 -33.33
C ARG A 51 17.62 -12.90 -32.10
N GLN A 52 18.03 -13.97 -31.42
CA GLN A 52 17.39 -14.42 -30.19
C GLN A 52 17.51 -13.36 -29.09
N GLN A 53 18.68 -12.71 -28.98
CA GLN A 53 18.88 -11.61 -28.02
C GLN A 53 17.96 -10.41 -28.30
N LEU A 54 17.71 -10.09 -29.57
CA LEU A 54 16.80 -9.02 -29.94
C LEU A 54 15.35 -9.36 -29.58
N GLU A 55 14.92 -10.59 -29.86
CA GLU A 55 13.58 -11.07 -29.48
C GLU A 55 13.37 -11.06 -27.97
N ASP A 56 14.34 -11.57 -27.21
CA ASP A 56 14.31 -11.56 -25.75
C ASP A 56 14.26 -10.12 -25.21
N LEU A 57 15.04 -9.20 -25.78
CA LEU A 57 15.05 -7.79 -25.38
C LEU A 57 13.71 -7.10 -25.67
N VAL A 58 13.11 -7.38 -26.83
CA VAL A 58 11.78 -6.84 -27.19
C VAL A 58 10.72 -7.36 -26.23
N TYR A 59 10.78 -8.65 -25.90
CA TYR A 59 9.89 -9.26 -24.91
C TYR A 59 10.05 -8.59 -23.55
N ASP A 60 11.27 -8.47 -23.04
CA ASP A 60 11.54 -7.83 -21.74
C ASP A 60 11.09 -6.37 -21.71
N ALA A 61 11.34 -5.61 -22.78
CA ALA A 61 10.90 -4.23 -22.88
C ALA A 61 9.36 -4.13 -22.90
N SER A 62 8.67 -5.05 -23.57
CA SER A 62 7.21 -5.10 -23.58
C SER A 62 6.64 -5.46 -22.21
N TYR A 63 7.26 -6.44 -21.53
CA TYR A 63 6.88 -6.86 -20.18
C TYR A 63 7.05 -5.72 -19.18
N LEU A 64 8.20 -5.05 -19.19
CA LEU A 64 8.46 -3.92 -18.29
C LEU A 64 7.50 -2.74 -18.54
N ARG A 65 7.09 -2.52 -19.79
CA ARG A 65 6.07 -1.49 -20.11
C ARG A 65 4.70 -1.86 -19.54
N ALA A 66 4.29 -3.13 -19.67
CA ALA A 66 3.04 -3.61 -19.09
C ALA A 66 3.05 -3.49 -17.56
N GLU A 67 4.16 -3.89 -16.92
CA GLU A 67 4.35 -3.78 -15.48
C GLU A 67 4.27 -2.31 -15.00
N LEU A 68 4.97 -1.39 -15.69
CA LEU A 68 4.89 0.03 -15.37
C LEU A 68 3.49 0.60 -15.55
N GLN A 69 2.76 0.15 -16.57
CA GLN A 69 1.39 0.58 -16.80
C GLN A 69 0.47 0.08 -15.68
N TRP A 70 0.56 -1.21 -15.33
CA TRP A 70 -0.18 -1.79 -14.22
C TRP A 70 0.11 -1.08 -12.89
N GLN A 71 1.38 -0.74 -12.63
CA GLN A 71 1.77 -0.01 -11.42
C GLN A 71 1.16 1.40 -11.39
N LYS A 72 1.11 2.10 -12.53
CA LYS A 72 0.47 3.42 -12.64
C LYS A 72 -1.03 3.33 -12.36
N GLU A 73 -1.70 2.35 -12.97
CA GLU A 73 -3.14 2.13 -12.78
C GLU A 73 -3.46 1.78 -11.32
N SER A 74 -2.66 0.90 -10.72
CA SER A 74 -2.80 0.53 -9.30
C SER A 74 -2.62 1.74 -8.37
N LYS A 75 -1.62 2.60 -8.64
CA LYS A 75 -1.43 3.84 -7.87
C LYS A 75 -2.62 4.79 -8.04
N GLN A 76 -3.14 4.94 -9.25
CA GLN A 76 -4.29 5.79 -9.51
C GLN A 76 -5.54 5.30 -8.79
N ALA A 77 -5.83 4.00 -8.84
CA ALA A 77 -6.93 3.39 -8.12
C ALA A 77 -6.81 3.60 -6.59
N LEU A 78 -5.60 3.46 -6.05
CA LEU A 78 -5.33 3.72 -4.63
C LEU A 78 -5.60 5.18 -4.23
N LEU A 79 -5.20 6.13 -5.06
CA LEU A 79 -5.44 7.56 -4.80
C LEU A 79 -6.94 7.90 -4.85
N GLN A 80 -7.67 7.35 -5.82
CA GLN A 80 -9.13 7.52 -5.90
C GLN A 80 -9.83 6.93 -4.68
N PHE A 81 -9.44 5.72 -4.27
CA PHE A 81 -9.96 5.10 -3.06
C PHE A 81 -9.70 5.95 -1.81
N HIS A 82 -8.50 6.54 -1.71
CA HIS A 82 -8.15 7.42 -0.61
C HIS A 82 -9.02 8.69 -0.56
N GLU A 83 -9.28 9.30 -1.71
CA GLU A 83 -10.17 10.47 -1.83
C GLU A 83 -11.62 10.12 -1.45
N ASP A 84 -12.12 8.97 -1.92
CA ASP A 84 -13.45 8.47 -1.57
C ASP A 84 -13.59 8.23 -0.06
N MET A 85 -12.59 7.62 0.57
CA MET A 85 -12.55 7.43 2.02
C MET A 85 -12.62 8.76 2.76
N PHE A 86 -11.81 9.74 2.37
CA PHE A 86 -11.83 11.08 2.97
C PHE A 86 -13.22 11.72 2.88
N ARG A 87 -13.88 11.62 1.71
CA ARG A 87 -15.25 12.12 1.53
C ARG A 87 -16.25 11.43 2.46
N ILE A 88 -16.15 10.10 2.59
CA ILE A 88 -17.04 9.32 3.48
C ILE A 88 -16.83 9.73 4.93
N PHE A 89 -15.58 9.85 5.39
CA PHE A 89 -15.29 10.26 6.77
C PHE A 89 -15.86 11.64 7.09
N HIS A 90 -15.70 12.63 6.22
CA HIS A 90 -16.31 13.95 6.42
C HIS A 90 -17.84 13.89 6.46
N THR A 91 -18.45 13.07 5.60
CA THR A 91 -19.92 12.91 5.63
C THR A 91 -20.39 12.29 6.95
N ILE A 92 -19.64 11.31 7.49
CA ILE A 92 -19.92 10.71 8.79
C ILE A 92 -19.75 11.72 9.92
N GLU A 93 -18.66 12.51 9.88
CA GLU A 93 -18.39 13.56 10.85
C GLU A 93 -19.55 14.58 10.90
N ASP A 94 -20.00 15.08 9.75
CA ASP A 94 -21.13 15.99 9.64
C ASP A 94 -22.42 15.38 10.20
N MET A 95 -22.69 14.11 9.89
CA MET A 95 -23.85 13.40 10.44
C MET A 95 -23.77 13.25 11.96
N LEU A 96 -22.60 12.92 12.51
CA LEU A 96 -22.40 12.82 13.96
C LEU A 96 -22.63 14.17 14.65
N VAL A 97 -22.14 15.27 14.07
CA VAL A 97 -22.38 16.62 14.58
C VAL A 97 -23.87 16.95 14.57
N GLN A 98 -24.58 16.63 13.49
CA GLN A 98 -26.04 16.85 13.39
C GLN A 98 -26.83 16.01 14.41
N VAL A 99 -26.45 14.74 14.60
CA VAL A 99 -27.09 13.85 15.58
C VAL A 99 -26.84 14.36 17.00
N ALA A 100 -25.61 14.80 17.32
CA ALA A 100 -25.29 15.36 18.62
C ALA A 100 -26.08 16.65 18.91
N ALA A 101 -26.23 17.53 17.91
CA ALA A 101 -27.04 18.74 18.03
C ALA A 101 -28.52 18.39 18.29
N ARG A 102 -29.10 17.47 17.50
CA ARG A 102 -30.48 17.01 17.70
C ARG A 102 -30.70 16.35 19.06
N LEU A 103 -29.71 15.62 19.55
CA LEU A 103 -29.77 14.99 20.87
C LEU A 103 -29.82 16.06 21.97
N ARG A 104 -28.95 17.07 21.91
CA ARG A 104 -28.98 18.22 22.84
C ARG A 104 -30.31 18.97 22.79
N ASP A 105 -30.83 19.24 21.60
CA ASP A 105 -32.13 19.89 21.42
C ASP A 105 -33.27 19.06 22.03
N SER A 106 -33.21 17.72 21.88
CA SER A 106 -34.21 16.84 22.47
C SER A 106 -34.11 16.80 23.99
N GLU A 107 -32.91 16.74 24.53
CA GLU A 107 -32.63 16.77 25.97
C GLU A 107 -33.15 18.07 26.59
N GLN A 108 -32.87 19.22 25.96
CA GLN A 108 -33.39 20.50 26.41
C GLN A 108 -34.92 20.54 26.43
N ARG A 109 -35.58 20.06 25.37
CA ARG A 109 -37.05 19.95 25.33
C ARG A 109 -37.61 19.02 26.40
N TYR A 110 -36.93 17.92 26.70
CA TYR A 110 -37.34 17.03 27.79
C TYR A 110 -37.26 17.75 29.14
N PHE A 111 -36.19 18.51 29.40
CA PHE A 111 -36.06 19.30 30.63
C PHE A 111 -37.12 20.41 30.75
N GLU A 112 -37.47 21.07 29.66
CA GLU A 112 -38.56 22.06 29.60
C GLU A 112 -39.92 21.42 29.93
N VAL A 113 -40.23 20.25 29.36
CA VAL A 113 -41.48 19.51 29.64
C VAL A 113 -41.55 19.00 31.08
N LEU A 114 -40.40 18.61 31.66
CA LEU A 114 -40.29 18.17 33.05
C LEU A 114 -40.34 19.32 34.07
N GLY A 115 -40.39 20.58 33.61
CA GLY A 115 -40.55 21.75 34.48
C GLY A 115 -39.29 22.11 35.27
N PHE A 116 -38.12 21.60 34.90
CA PHE A 116 -36.85 22.09 35.42
C PHE A 116 -36.49 23.37 34.68
N GLU A 117 -37.04 24.52 35.10
CA GLU A 117 -36.41 25.78 34.74
C GLU A 117 -35.00 25.79 35.35
N ALA A 118 -33.99 25.93 34.50
CA ALA A 118 -32.65 26.27 34.93
C ALA A 118 -32.71 27.66 35.59
N HIS A 119 -33.06 27.70 36.88
CA HIS A 119 -32.86 28.85 37.73
C HIS A 119 -31.35 29.07 37.81
N GLY A 120 -30.84 29.86 36.86
CA GLY A 120 -29.55 30.50 36.98
C GLY A 120 -29.54 31.25 38.30
N GLY A 121 -28.73 30.76 39.23
CA GLY A 121 -28.47 31.41 40.50
C GLY A 121 -27.91 32.80 40.23
N ASN A 122 -28.75 33.80 40.41
CA ASN A 122 -28.33 35.16 40.69
C ASN A 122 -29.22 35.73 41.79
N ASP A 123 -29.27 35.04 42.93
CA ASP A 123 -29.70 35.68 44.17
C ASP A 123 -28.47 36.35 44.81
N GLY A 124 -28.02 37.41 44.13
CA GLY A 124 -27.17 38.44 44.73
C GLY A 124 -28.02 39.37 45.59
N GLY A 125 -28.69 38.79 46.59
CA GLY A 125 -29.41 39.52 47.62
C GLY A 125 -28.43 40.06 48.65
N MET A 126 -28.08 41.34 48.52
CA MET A 126 -27.50 42.13 49.61
C MET A 126 -28.43 42.10 50.82
N ILE A 127 -28.00 41.53 51.96
CA ILE A 127 -27.95 42.14 53.32
C ILE A 127 -26.84 41.44 54.12
#